data_AF-X1V9D8-F1
#
_entry.id   AF-X1V9D8-F1
#
_cell.length_a   1.000
_cell.length_b   1.000
_cell.length_c   1.000
_cell.angle_alpha   90.00
_cell.angle_beta   90.00
_cell.angle_gamma   90.00
#
_symmetry.space_group_name_H-M   'P 1'
#
loop_
_entity.id
_entity.type
_entity.pdbx_description
1 polymer ?
#
loop_
_entity_poly.entity_id
_entity_poly.type
_entity_poly.pdbx_seq_one_letter_code
_entity_poly.pdbx_strand_id
1 'polypeptide(L)'
;MNAGEKVIISQDINRLLKRGVAEIIIEDDMIELLRSGKKLRLKEGFDPSFPDIHLGHMVALRKLRQFQELGHQVILIVGDWTAQIGDPSGVSVTRPMLSKEQVQANAETYMTQY
;
A
#
# COMPACT_ATOMS: atom_id res chain seq x y z
N MET A 1 -22.59 -2.57 -22.45
CA MET A 1 -22.27 -3.60 -21.44
C MET A 1 -23.54 -4.33 -21.07
N ASN A 2 -23.56 -5.65 -21.21
CA ASN A 2 -24.74 -6.48 -20.94
C ASN A 2 -24.81 -6.88 -19.46
N ALA A 3 -25.97 -7.33 -18.98
CA ALA A 3 -26.17 -7.70 -17.56
C ALA A 3 -25.11 -8.71 -17.04
N GLY A 4 -24.71 -9.68 -17.89
CA GLY A 4 -23.66 -10.65 -17.57
C GLY A 4 -22.26 -10.03 -17.40
N GLU A 5 -21.86 -9.12 -18.29
CA GLU A 5 -20.57 -8.39 -18.15
C GLU A 5 -20.54 -7.53 -16.88
N LYS A 6 -21.66 -6.89 -16.55
CA LYS A 6 -21.77 -6.03 -15.37
C LYS A 6 -21.60 -6.84 -14.07
N VAL A 7 -22.13 -8.07 -14.03
CA VAL A 7 -21.98 -8.99 -12.89
C VAL A 7 -20.57 -9.52 -12.76
N ILE A 8 -19.92 -9.90 -13.86
CA ILE A 8 -18.52 -10.40 -13.85
C ILE A 8 -17.57 -9.30 -13.35
N ILE A 9 -17.67 -8.08 -13.92
CA ILE A 9 -16.89 -6.92 -13.47
C ILE A 9 -17.15 -6.62 -11.99
N SER A 10 -18.40 -6.73 -11.54
CA SER A 10 -18.76 -6.52 -10.13
C SER A 10 -18.17 -7.59 -9.20
N GLN A 11 -18.10 -8.85 -9.64
CA GLN A 11 -17.47 -9.93 -8.87
C GLN A 11 -15.96 -9.76 -8.79
N ASP A 12 -15.34 -9.30 -9.87
CA ASP A 12 -13.90 -9.02 -9.92
C ASP A 12 -13.52 -7.85 -9.02
N ILE A 13 -14.29 -6.76 -9.02
CA ILE A 13 -14.07 -5.61 -8.13
C ILE A 13 -14.25 -6.02 -6.66
N ASN A 14 -15.31 -6.76 -6.32
CA ASN A 14 -15.54 -7.18 -4.94
C ASN A 14 -14.39 -8.07 -4.43
N ARG A 15 -13.94 -9.03 -5.25
CA ARG A 15 -12.79 -9.87 -4.92
C ARG A 15 -11.49 -9.07 -4.79
N LEU A 16 -11.25 -8.12 -5.69
CA LEU A 16 -10.11 -7.21 -5.65
C LEU A 16 -10.10 -6.41 -4.35
N LEU A 17 -11.23 -5.87 -3.94
CA LEU A 17 -11.34 -5.00 -2.77
C LEU A 17 -11.36 -5.76 -1.44
N LYS A 18 -12.08 -6.88 -1.34
CA LYS A 18 -12.35 -7.51 -0.03
C LYS A 18 -11.41 -8.66 0.33
N ARG A 19 -10.81 -9.34 -0.66
CA ARG A 19 -9.94 -10.49 -0.36
C ARG A 19 -8.63 -10.01 0.28
N GLY A 20 -8.43 -10.40 1.54
CA GLY A 20 -7.21 -10.09 2.31
C GLY A 20 -7.14 -8.64 2.78
N VAL A 21 -8.28 -7.95 2.87
CA VAL A 21 -8.40 -6.57 3.35
C VAL A 21 -9.26 -6.57 4.61
N ALA A 22 -8.75 -5.94 5.67
CA ALA A 22 -9.44 -5.86 6.95
C ALA A 22 -10.58 -4.82 6.93
N GLU A 23 -10.33 -3.68 6.29
CA GLU A 23 -11.27 -2.56 6.25
C GLU A 23 -11.05 -1.74 4.98
N ILE A 24 -12.13 -1.12 4.48
CA ILE A 24 -12.10 -0.16 3.39
C ILE A 24 -12.84 1.08 3.86
N ILE A 25 -12.13 2.20 3.89
CA ILE A 25 -12.72 3.49 4.23
C ILE A 25 -13.39 4.05 2.97
N ILE A 26 -14.72 4.22 3.03
CA ILE A 26 -15.56 4.70 1.93
C ILE A 26 -15.48 3.78 0.70
N GLU A 27 -16.00 2.55 0.85
CA GLU A 27 -15.97 1.51 -0.21
C GLU A 27 -16.64 1.98 -1.51
N ASP A 28 -17.76 2.71 -1.43
CA ASP A 28 -18.53 3.16 -2.59
C ASP A 28 -17.71 4.08 -3.50
N ASP A 29 -16.98 5.05 -2.94
CA ASP A 29 -16.08 5.95 -3.69
C ASP A 29 -15.00 5.15 -4.43
N MET A 30 -14.42 4.13 -3.78
CA MET A 30 -13.41 3.28 -4.41
C MET A 30 -13.99 2.48 -5.59
N ILE A 31 -15.21 1.99 -5.46
CA ILE A 31 -15.93 1.30 -6.55
C ILE A 31 -16.20 2.25 -7.72
N GLU A 32 -16.64 3.48 -7.43
CA GLU A 32 -16.87 4.50 -8.46
C GLU A 32 -15.58 4.87 -9.19
N LEU A 33 -14.47 5.06 -8.45
CA LEU A 33 -13.15 5.32 -9.02
C LEU A 33 -12.69 4.19 -9.94
N LEU A 34 -12.84 2.93 -9.54
CA LEU A 34 -12.49 1.78 -10.36
C LEU A 34 -13.34 1.68 -11.64
N ARG A 35 -14.62 2.03 -11.55
CA ARG A 35 -15.54 2.05 -12.71
C ARG A 35 -15.30 3.22 -13.65
N SER A 36 -14.63 4.29 -13.19
CA SER A 36 -14.34 5.47 -14.01
C SER A 36 -13.41 5.20 -15.19
N GLY A 37 -12.68 4.06 -15.19
CA GLY A 37 -11.70 3.72 -16.21
C GLY A 37 -10.41 4.55 -16.16
N LYS A 38 -10.28 5.47 -15.19
CA LYS A 38 -9.07 6.26 -14.99
C LYS A 38 -7.93 5.39 -14.45
N LYS A 39 -6.70 5.72 -14.85
CA LYS A 39 -5.50 5.17 -14.21
C LYS A 39 -5.35 5.74 -12.81
N LEU A 40 -5.83 5.00 -11.81
CA LEU A 40 -5.67 5.37 -10.40
C LEU A 40 -4.20 5.36 -9.97
N ARG A 41 -3.88 6.20 -9.00
CA ARG A 41 -2.57 6.30 -8.35
C ARG A 41 -2.72 5.84 -6.90
N LEU A 42 -2.18 4.67 -6.58
CA LEU A 42 -2.23 4.08 -5.24
C LEU A 42 -0.93 4.41 -4.51
N LYS A 43 -1.05 5.03 -3.34
CA LYS A 43 0.09 5.34 -2.48
C LYS A 43 0.21 4.27 -1.40
N GLU A 44 1.43 3.79 -1.18
CA GLU A 44 1.80 3.03 0.01
C GLU A 44 3.04 3.69 0.64
N GLY A 45 2.98 3.90 1.95
CA GLY A 45 4.08 4.49 2.71
C GLY A 45 4.90 3.41 3.41
N PHE A 46 6.21 3.46 3.28
CA PHE A 46 7.14 2.64 4.07
C PHE A 46 7.91 3.52 5.04
N ASP A 47 7.93 3.12 6.31
CA ASP A 47 8.78 3.69 7.35
C ASP A 47 10.07 2.87 7.44
N PRO A 48 11.24 3.39 7.02
CA PRO A 48 12.52 2.68 7.06
C PRO A 48 13.13 2.65 8.48
N SER A 49 12.30 2.42 9.50
CA SER A 49 12.75 2.23 10.89
C SER A 49 13.50 0.91 11.09
N PHE A 50 13.38 -0.02 10.14
CA PHE A 50 14.17 -1.23 10.00
C PHE A 50 14.67 -1.35 8.56
N PRO A 51 15.71 -2.16 8.28
CA PRO A 51 16.28 -2.29 6.93
C PRO A 51 15.51 -3.25 6.00
N ASP A 52 14.67 -4.14 6.52
CA ASP A 52 14.17 -5.28 5.73
C ASP A 52 12.65 -5.31 5.53
N ILE A 53 12.25 -5.52 4.28
CA ILE A 53 10.88 -5.88 3.91
C ILE A 53 10.69 -7.37 4.21
N HIS A 54 10.09 -7.67 5.37
CA HIS A 54 9.74 -9.04 5.74
C HIS A 54 8.37 -9.50 5.22
N LEU A 55 8.04 -10.78 5.42
CA LEU A 55 6.81 -11.43 4.95
C LEU A 55 5.51 -10.71 5.35
N GLY A 56 5.49 -10.00 6.48
CA GLY A 56 4.34 -9.21 6.91
C GLY A 56 3.90 -8.13 5.90
N HIS A 57 4.84 -7.54 5.14
CA HIS A 57 4.53 -6.53 4.12
C HIS A 57 3.92 -7.13 2.85
N MET A 58 4.06 -8.45 2.64
CA MET A 58 3.63 -9.09 1.40
C MET A 58 2.11 -9.04 1.21
N VAL A 59 1.32 -8.90 2.27
CA VAL A 59 -0.15 -8.76 2.14
C VAL A 59 -0.49 -7.48 1.38
N ALA A 60 0.08 -6.34 1.79
CA ALA A 60 -0.12 -5.05 1.15
C ALA A 60 0.50 -5.02 -0.26
N LEU A 61 1.75 -5.48 -0.39
CA LEU A 61 2.45 -5.49 -1.68
C LEU A 61 1.74 -6.35 -2.75
N ARG A 62 1.21 -7.52 -2.36
CA ARG A 62 0.41 -8.35 -3.29
C ARG A 62 -0.90 -7.70 -3.68
N LYS A 63 -1.52 -6.91 -2.80
CA LYS A 63 -2.72 -6.13 -3.13
C LYS A 63 -2.38 -5.06 -4.16
N LEU A 64 -1.32 -4.29 -3.94
CA LEU A 64 -0.84 -3.27 -4.87
C LEU A 64 -0.50 -3.86 -6.24
N ARG A 65 0.12 -5.06 -6.27
CA ARG A 65 0.38 -5.79 -7.51
C ARG A 65 -0.89 -6.10 -8.30
N GLN A 66 -1.98 -6.50 -7.64
CA GLN A 66 -3.27 -6.73 -8.30
C GLN A 66 -3.78 -5.44 -8.98
N PHE A 67 -3.61 -4.28 -8.35
CA PHE A 67 -3.97 -3.00 -8.98
C PHE A 67 -3.04 -2.64 -10.16
N GLN A 68 -1.74 -2.96 -10.10
CA GLN A 68 -0.82 -2.76 -11.23
C GLN A 68 -1.18 -3.65 -12.42
N GLU A 69 -1.59 -4.90 -12.18
CA GLU A 69 -2.04 -5.84 -13.22
C GLU A 69 -3.31 -5.34 -13.93
N LEU A 70 -4.12 -4.53 -13.24
CA LEU A 70 -5.26 -3.81 -13.82
C LEU A 70 -4.89 -2.48 -14.50
N GLY A 71 -3.60 -2.15 -14.58
CA GLY A 71 -3.07 -0.98 -15.26
C GLY A 71 -2.95 0.28 -14.41
N HIS A 72 -3.18 0.20 -13.10
CA HIS A 72 -3.02 1.34 -12.19
C HIS A 72 -1.55 1.62 -11.84
N GLN A 73 -1.27 2.82 -11.33
CA GLN A 73 0.07 3.19 -10.87
C GLN A 73 0.18 3.01 -9.37
N VAL A 74 1.16 2.22 -8.92
CA VAL A 74 1.56 2.17 -7.51
C VAL A 74 2.71 3.13 -7.30
N ILE A 75 2.64 3.89 -6.21
CA ILE A 75 3.61 4.88 -5.77
C ILE A 75 4.02 4.49 -4.35
N LEU A 76 5.22 3.94 -4.23
CA LEU A 76 5.83 3.75 -2.93
C LEU A 76 6.49 5.03 -2.47
N ILE A 77 6.25 5.41 -1.22
CA ILE A 77 6.90 6.55 -0.58
C ILE A 77 7.65 6.03 0.63
N VAL A 78 8.99 6.08 0.57
CA VAL A 78 9.85 5.78 1.71
C VAL A 78 10.03 7.07 2.51
N GLY A 79 9.45 7.11 3.70
CA GLY A 79 9.38 8.31 4.53
C GLY A 79 10.58 8.45 5.46
N ASP A 80 11.68 8.99 4.96
CA ASP A 80 12.92 9.25 5.72
C ASP A 80 12.76 10.34 6.80
N TRP A 81 11.92 11.33 6.56
CA TRP A 81 11.62 12.38 7.54
C TRP A 81 10.68 11.91 8.65
N THR A 82 9.67 11.11 8.31
CA THR A 82 8.72 10.56 9.31
C THR A 82 9.38 9.59 10.27
N ALA A 83 10.37 8.82 9.79
CA ALA A 83 11.16 7.91 10.62
C ALA A 83 11.95 8.63 11.73
N GLN A 84 12.40 9.87 11.49
CA GLN A 84 13.13 10.67 12.47
C GLN A 84 12.24 11.19 13.61
N ILE A 85 10.93 11.39 13.34
CA ILE A 85 9.95 11.84 14.34
C ILE A 85 9.41 10.63 15.12
N GLY A 86 9.27 9.49 14.45
CA GLY A 86 8.65 8.28 14.98
C GLY A 86 7.13 8.33 14.87
N ASP A 87 6.53 7.24 14.37
CA ASP A 87 5.08 7.08 14.39
C ASP A 87 4.62 6.64 15.80
N PRO A 88 3.78 7.42 16.51
CA PRO A 88 3.27 7.05 17.83
C PRO A 88 2.22 5.92 17.79
N SER A 89 1.81 5.46 16.61
CA SER A 89 0.78 4.44 16.47
C SER A 89 1.24 3.06 17.02
N GLY A 90 0.78 2.74 18.23
CA GLY A 90 0.69 1.36 18.71
C GLY A 90 1.81 0.80 19.60
N VAL A 91 2.79 1.59 20.05
CA VAL A 91 3.85 1.06 20.94
C VAL A 91 4.09 1.92 22.19
N SER A 92 4.02 1.29 23.37
CA SER A 92 4.20 1.88 24.70
C SER A 92 5.67 2.18 25.07
N VAL A 93 6.62 1.86 24.20
CA VAL A 93 8.06 2.07 24.42
C VAL A 93 8.58 3.01 23.35
N THR A 94 9.19 4.11 23.79
CA THR A 94 9.83 5.10 22.92
C THR A 94 10.86 4.38 22.05
N ARG A 95 10.65 4.35 20.73
CA ARG A 95 11.61 3.76 19.80
C ARG A 95 12.96 4.49 19.92
N PRO A 96 14.10 3.81 19.78
CA PRO A 96 15.38 4.49 19.68
C PRO A 96 15.35 5.44 18.49
N MET A 97 15.72 6.71 18.69
CA MET A 97 15.81 7.66 17.57
C MET A 97 16.94 7.21 16.65
N LEU A 98 16.62 6.97 15.38
CA LEU A 98 17.61 6.64 14.35
C LEU A 98 18.28 7.92 13.86
N SER A 99 19.58 7.84 13.55
CA SER A 99 20.27 8.93 12.86
C SER A 99 19.78 9.04 11.42
N LYS A 100 19.92 10.23 10.82
CA LYS A 100 19.56 10.45 9.42
C LYS A 100 20.29 9.49 8.48
N GLU A 101 21.55 9.18 8.76
CA GLU A 101 22.37 8.26 7.99
C GLU A 101 21.86 6.82 8.08
N GLN A 102 21.39 6.39 9.26
CA GLN A 102 20.79 5.07 9.44
C GLN A 102 19.47 4.94 8.68
N VAL A 103 18.62 5.97 8.77
CA VAL A 103 17.36 6.03 8.03
C VAL A 103 17.61 5.97 6.52
N GLN A 104 18.61 6.70 6.03
CA GLN A 104 18.99 6.69 4.61
C GLN A 104 19.48 5.30 4.16
N ALA A 105 20.35 4.65 4.96
CA ALA A 105 20.83 3.30 4.66
C ALA A 105 19.69 2.27 4.61
N ASN A 106 18.74 2.34 5.55
CA ASN A 106 17.54 1.50 5.55
C ASN A 106 16.62 1.81 4.36
N ALA A 107 16.51 3.07 3.95
CA ALA A 107 15.71 3.44 2.79
C ALA A 107 16.30 2.84 1.50
N GLU A 108 17.63 2.79 1.38
CA GLU A 108 18.32 2.19 0.23
C GLU A 108 18.09 0.68 0.14
N THR A 109 18.03 -0.03 1.28
CA THR A 109 17.72 -1.46 1.28
C THR A 109 16.27 -1.72 0.84
N TYR A 110 15.32 -0.87 1.24
CA TYR A 110 13.92 -0.96 0.79
C TYR A 110 13.79 -0.81 -0.73
N MET A 111 14.53 0.13 -1.33
CA MET A 111 14.53 0.34 -2.78
C MET A 111 15.13 -0.83 -3.55
N THR A 112 15.97 -1.64 -2.92
CA THR A 112 16.58 -2.84 -3.52
C THR A 112 15.66 -4.07 -3.40
N GLN A 113 14.87 -4.14 -2.34
CA GLN A 113 14.03 -5.31 -2.01
C GLN A 113 12.64 -5.28 -2.67
N TYR A 114 12.16 -4.10 -3.09
CA TYR A 114 10.90 -3.92 -3.81
C TYR A 114 11.06 -4.19 -5.32
#